data_AF-A0A1G2JNL5-F1
#
_entry.id   AF-A0A1G2JNL5-F1
#
_cell.length_a   1.000
_cell.length_b   1.000
_cell.length_c   1.000
_cell.angle_alpha   90.00
_cell.angle_beta   90.00
_cell.angle_gamma   90.00
#
_symmetry.space_group_name_H-M   'P 1'
#
loop_
_entity.id
_entity.type
_entity.pdbx_description
1 polymer ?
#
loop_
_entity_poly.entity_id
_entity_poly.type
_entity_poly.pdbx_seq_one_letter_code
_entity_poly.pdbx_strand_id
1 'polypeptide(L)'
;MEIFPPKKIKIVDVPGKGRGVVALEDIEKDEIIEICPILFISKKEVDFIKNNSEILKYYYLWQYAINKYCLMLGYGSIYNHSLTPNADVDYNIKNPKNYLIFEAIKDIKVGEEILIDYEFDENKEDFLKLD
;
A
#
# COMPACT_ATOMS: atom_id res chain seq x y z
N MET A 1 6.18 -5.82 -17.48
CA MET A 1 6.99 -5.08 -16.50
C MET A 1 7.53 -6.10 -15.53
N GLU A 2 8.82 -6.02 -15.20
CA GLU A 2 9.42 -6.81 -14.13
C GLU A 2 9.28 -6.04 -12.82
N ILE A 3 8.96 -6.74 -11.74
CA ILE A 3 8.83 -6.15 -10.39
C ILE A 3 10.01 -6.66 -9.56
N PHE A 4 10.78 -5.74 -9.00
CA PHE A 4 11.93 -6.04 -8.15
C PHE A 4 11.59 -5.77 -6.67
N PRO A 5 12.17 -6.53 -5.73
CA PRO A 5 12.06 -6.21 -4.32
C PRO A 5 12.57 -4.79 -4.02
N PRO A 6 11.93 -4.06 -3.09
CA PRO A 6 12.35 -2.72 -2.73
C PRO A 6 13.72 -2.79 -2.02
N LYS A 7 14.62 -1.85 -2.34
CA LYS A 7 16.01 -1.87 -1.87
C LYS A 7 16.26 -0.94 -0.68
N LYS A 8 15.46 0.12 -0.55
CA LYS A 8 15.61 1.18 0.45
C LYS A 8 14.83 0.96 1.73
N ILE A 9 14.18 -0.19 1.89
CA ILE A 9 13.30 -0.44 3.05
C ILE A 9 13.53 -1.83 3.61
N LYS A 10 13.17 -2.01 4.88
CA LYS A 10 13.20 -3.30 5.56
C LYS A 10 12.00 -3.44 6.49
N ILE A 11 11.63 -4.69 6.75
CA ILE A 11 10.63 -5.02 7.77
C ILE A 11 11.32 -5.12 9.12
N VAL A 12 10.71 -4.52 10.15
CA VAL A 12 11.14 -4.61 11.55
C VAL A 12 9.93 -4.87 12.45
N ASP A 13 10.18 -5.32 13.68
CA ASP A 13 9.15 -5.31 14.73
C ASP A 13 9.08 -3.91 15.35
N VAL A 14 7.90 -3.31 15.30
CA VAL A 14 7.57 -2.00 15.86
C VAL A 14 6.77 -2.20 17.16
N PRO A 15 7.27 -1.71 18.31
CA PRO A 15 6.59 -1.85 19.60
C PRO A 15 5.13 -1.36 19.55
N GLY A 16 4.21 -2.23 19.95
CA GLY A 16 2.77 -1.91 19.98
C GLY A 16 2.05 -1.96 18.63
N LYS A 17 2.76 -2.14 17.51
CA LYS A 17 2.15 -2.25 16.16
C LYS A 17 2.39 -3.59 15.46
N GLY A 18 3.30 -4.42 15.97
CA GLY A 18 3.67 -5.66 15.32
C GLY A 18 4.73 -5.39 14.25
N ARG A 19 4.56 -5.91 13.03
CA ARG A 19 5.51 -5.62 11.95
C ARG A 19 5.28 -4.21 11.39
N GLY A 20 6.35 -3.57 10.94
CA GLY A 20 6.30 -2.32 10.22
C GLY A 20 7.42 -2.24 9.19
N VAL A 21 7.29 -1.30 8.27
CA VAL A 21 8.30 -1.02 7.23
C VAL A 21 9.05 0.25 7.62
N VAL A 22 10.38 0.21 7.61
CA VAL A 22 11.23 1.38 7.88
C VAL A 22 12.21 1.63 6.75
N ALA A 23 12.61 2.88 6.60
CA ALA A 23 13.66 3.28 5.66
C ALA A 23 15.04 2.72 6.07
N LEU A 24 15.77 2.14 5.11
CA LEU A 24 17.14 1.64 5.25
C LEU A 24 18.16 2.73 4.89
N GLU A 25 17.77 3.68 4.05
CA GLU A 25 18.50 4.88 3.67
C GLU A 25 17.51 6.03 3.44
N ASP A 26 17.99 7.25 3.21
CA ASP A 26 17.10 8.39 2.93
C ASP A 26 16.30 8.16 1.64
N ILE A 27 15.00 8.45 1.70
CA ILE A 27 14.05 8.38 0.59
C ILE A 27 13.55 9.80 0.35
N GLU A 28 13.69 10.28 -0.88
CA GLU A 28 13.27 11.63 -1.26
C GLU A 28 11.75 11.68 -1.46
N LYS A 29 11.14 12.85 -1.24
CA LYS A 29 9.77 13.08 -1.67
C LYS A 29 9.58 12.70 -3.16
N ASP A 30 8.43 12.10 -3.47
CA ASP A 30 8.01 11.60 -4.78
C ASP A 30 8.81 10.37 -5.28
N GLU A 31 9.70 9.82 -4.44
CA GLU A 31 10.41 8.58 -4.75
C GLU A 31 9.48 7.35 -4.60
N ILE A 32 9.54 6.44 -5.59
CA ILE A 32 8.84 5.16 -5.52
C ILE A 32 9.54 4.26 -4.49
N ILE A 33 8.81 3.96 -3.42
CA ILE A 33 9.25 3.09 -2.33
C ILE A 33 9.13 1.62 -2.75
N GLU A 34 7.97 1.25 -3.33
CA GLU A 34 7.68 -0.12 -3.71
C GLU A 34 6.69 -0.18 -4.89
N ILE A 35 6.96 -1.08 -5.83
CA ILE A 35 5.95 -1.58 -6.76
C ILE A 35 5.38 -2.86 -6.14
N CYS A 36 4.26 -2.73 -5.42
CA CYS A 36 3.69 -3.81 -4.63
C CYS A 36 2.81 -4.71 -5.50
N PRO A 37 3.19 -5.98 -5.79
CA PRO A 37 2.36 -6.87 -6.58
C PRO A 37 1.04 -7.15 -5.86
N ILE A 38 -0.05 -7.24 -6.63
CA ILE A 38 -1.38 -7.54 -6.10
C ILE A 38 -2.03 -8.72 -6.80
N LEU A 39 -2.96 -9.35 -6.09
CA LEU A 39 -3.89 -10.31 -6.65
C LEU A 39 -5.28 -9.67 -6.67
N PHE A 40 -5.86 -9.44 -7.86
CA PHE A 40 -7.27 -9.07 -7.95
C PHE A 40 -8.15 -10.21 -7.47
N ILE A 41 -9.13 -9.88 -6.65
CA ILE A 41 -10.12 -10.82 -6.13
C ILE A 41 -11.54 -10.35 -6.47
N SER A 42 -12.43 -11.30 -6.65
CA SER A 42 -13.84 -11.09 -6.92
C SER A 42 -14.59 -10.65 -5.66
N LYS A 43 -15.76 -10.03 -5.85
CA LYS A 43 -16.67 -9.71 -4.74
C LYS A 43 -17.07 -10.96 -3.93
N LYS A 44 -17.22 -12.11 -4.59
CA LYS A 44 -17.52 -13.39 -3.92
C LYS A 44 -16.41 -13.79 -2.94
N GLU A 45 -15.15 -13.59 -3.31
CA GLU A 45 -14.00 -13.86 -2.42
C GLU A 45 -13.96 -12.87 -1.27
N VAL A 46 -14.24 -11.59 -1.51
CA VAL A 46 -14.35 -10.58 -0.44
C VAL A 46 -15.45 -10.94 0.54
N ASP A 47 -16.64 -11.31 0.07
CA ASP A 47 -17.77 -11.71 0.91
C ASP A 47 -17.43 -12.98 1.70
N PHE A 48 -16.72 -13.94 1.09
CA PHE A 48 -16.23 -15.11 1.79
C PHE A 48 -15.23 -14.73 2.90
N ILE A 49 -14.23 -13.89 2.61
CA ILE A 49 -13.23 -13.41 3.57
C ILE A 49 -13.92 -12.71 4.74
N LYS A 50 -14.84 -11.77 4.47
CA LYS A 50 -15.58 -11.02 5.49
C LYS A 50 -16.35 -11.93 6.44
N ASN A 51 -16.97 -12.99 5.93
CA ASN A 51 -17.84 -13.87 6.72
C ASN A 51 -17.09 -15.01 7.40
N ASN A 52 -15.89 -15.36 6.94
CA ASN A 52 -15.20 -16.58 7.37
C ASN A 52 -13.78 -16.35 7.92
N SER A 53 -13.24 -15.13 7.89
CA SER A 53 -11.89 -14.83 8.38
C SER A 53 -11.85 -13.57 9.23
N GLU A 54 -11.46 -13.72 10.50
CA GLU A 54 -11.24 -12.60 11.41
C GLU A 54 -9.99 -11.77 11.07
N ILE A 55 -9.02 -12.37 10.38
CA ILE A 55 -7.75 -11.71 10.08
C ILE A 55 -7.78 -11.16 8.65
N LEU A 56 -8.11 -11.98 7.65
CA LEU A 56 -7.97 -11.58 6.24
C LEU A 56 -8.92 -10.45 5.83
N LYS A 57 -9.99 -10.20 6.60
CA LYS A 57 -10.90 -9.07 6.38
C LYS A 57 -10.23 -7.69 6.46
N TYR A 58 -9.03 -7.61 7.06
CA TYR A 58 -8.23 -6.39 7.14
C TYR A 58 -7.17 -6.25 6.04
N TYR A 59 -7.05 -7.23 5.14
CA TYR A 59 -5.91 -7.33 4.20
C TYR A 59 -6.28 -7.21 2.72
N TYR A 60 -7.55 -6.94 2.39
CA TYR A 60 -7.95 -6.58 1.04
C TYR A 60 -8.14 -5.06 0.91
N LEU A 61 -7.82 -4.52 -0.26
CA LEU A 61 -8.05 -3.13 -0.65
C LEU A 61 -9.15 -3.06 -1.70
N TRP A 62 -10.04 -2.06 -1.57
CA TRP A 62 -10.96 -1.68 -2.62
C TRP A 62 -10.41 -0.48 -3.40
N GLN A 63 -10.13 -0.69 -4.67
CA GLN A 63 -9.73 0.36 -5.59
C GLN A 63 -10.99 1.01 -6.17
N TYR A 64 -11.43 2.11 -5.53
CA TYR A 64 -12.70 2.77 -5.80
C TYR A 64 -12.86 3.17 -7.27
N ALA A 65 -11.88 3.87 -7.85
CA ALA A 65 -11.95 4.46 -9.18
C ALA A 65 -12.14 3.44 -10.31
N ILE A 66 -11.69 2.19 -10.09
CA ILE A 66 -11.82 1.09 -11.07
C ILE A 66 -12.76 -0.02 -10.61
N ASN A 67 -13.39 0.14 -9.44
CA ASN A 67 -14.29 -0.82 -8.82
C ASN A 67 -13.73 -2.26 -8.76
N LYS A 68 -12.50 -2.41 -8.25
CA LYS A 68 -11.87 -3.73 -8.07
C LYS A 68 -11.39 -3.95 -6.65
N TYR A 69 -11.40 -5.21 -6.21
CA TYR A 69 -10.80 -5.62 -4.95
C TYR A 69 -9.48 -6.33 -5.21
N CYS A 70 -8.52 -6.17 -4.31
CA CYS A 70 -7.24 -6.86 -4.40
C CYS A 70 -6.66 -7.20 -3.04
N LEU A 71 -5.79 -8.21 -3.02
CA LEU A 71 -4.88 -8.49 -1.91
C LEU A 71 -3.50 -7.95 -2.26
N MET A 72 -2.86 -7.29 -1.31
CA MET A 72 -1.48 -6.83 -1.44
C MET A 72 -0.53 -7.97 -1.07
N LEU A 73 0.44 -8.27 -1.93
CA LEU A 73 1.33 -9.41 -1.74
C LEU A 73 2.72 -9.00 -1.25
N GLY A 74 3.29 -7.90 -1.77
CA GLY A 74 4.59 -7.38 -1.35
C GLY A 74 4.60 -6.91 0.11
N TYR A 75 5.21 -5.77 0.39
CA TYR A 75 5.16 -5.20 1.74
C TYR A 75 3.88 -4.40 1.97
N GLY A 76 3.00 -4.25 0.96
CA GLY A 76 1.76 -3.47 1.05
C GLY A 76 0.89 -3.76 2.27
N SER A 77 0.78 -5.02 2.69
CA SER A 77 0.04 -5.44 3.90
C SER A 77 0.82 -5.29 5.21
N ILE A 78 2.05 -4.77 5.18
CA ILE A 78 2.96 -4.61 6.33
C ILE A 78 3.14 -3.14 6.72
N TYR A 79 2.91 -2.17 5.82
CA TYR A 79 2.95 -0.75 6.18
C TYR A 79 1.87 -0.44 7.20
N ASN A 80 2.25 0.20 8.30
CA ASN A 80 1.32 0.59 9.36
C ASN A 80 0.57 1.88 9.00
N HIS A 81 -0.50 2.14 9.77
CA HIS A 81 -1.35 3.30 9.59
C HIS A 81 -0.85 4.57 10.32
N SER A 82 -1.08 5.74 9.72
CA SER A 82 -1.11 7.05 10.37
C SER A 82 -2.09 8.01 9.67
N LEU A 83 -2.75 8.89 10.43
CA LEU A 83 -3.52 10.03 9.89
C LEU A 83 -2.62 11.17 9.39
N THR A 84 -1.31 11.10 9.64
CA THR A 84 -0.30 12.03 9.10
C THR A 84 0.80 11.25 8.36
N PRO A 85 0.43 10.50 7.30
CA PRO A 85 1.33 9.55 6.65
C PRO A 85 2.54 10.22 6.01
N ASN A 86 3.55 9.42 5.68
CA ASN A 86 4.71 9.84 4.90
C ASN A 86 4.82 9.11 3.55
N ALA A 87 3.93 8.15 3.28
CA ALA A 87 3.76 7.53 1.99
C ALA A 87 2.28 7.46 1.59
N ASP A 88 2.02 7.37 0.29
CA ASP A 88 0.69 7.13 -0.29
C ASP A 88 0.73 5.92 -1.25
N VAL A 89 -0.46 5.45 -1.65
CA VAL A 89 -0.64 4.27 -2.50
C VAL A 89 -1.48 4.62 -3.72
N ASP A 90 -0.90 4.43 -4.90
CA ASP A 90 -1.53 4.77 -6.18
C ASP A 90 -1.65 3.57 -7.14
N TYR A 91 -2.53 3.68 -8.13
CA TYR A 91 -2.77 2.70 -9.18
C TYR A 91 -3.31 3.32 -10.47
N ASN A 92 -2.99 2.69 -11.61
CA ASN A 92 -3.43 3.22 -12.90
C ASN A 92 -4.92 2.96 -13.18
N ILE A 93 -5.71 4.04 -13.23
CA ILE A 93 -7.17 3.99 -13.44
C ILE A 93 -7.54 3.58 -14.87
N LYS A 94 -6.86 4.16 -15.87
CA LYS A 94 -7.16 3.94 -17.31
C LYS A 94 -6.77 2.52 -17.77
N ASN A 95 -5.71 1.97 -17.20
CA ASN A 95 -5.12 0.68 -17.56
C ASN A 95 -4.71 -0.08 -16.29
N PRO A 96 -5.67 -0.68 -15.57
CA PRO A 96 -5.43 -1.37 -14.30
C PRO A 96 -4.31 -2.38 -14.39
N LYS A 97 -3.37 -2.29 -13.45
CA LYS A 97 -2.22 -3.18 -13.35
C LYS A 97 -2.38 -4.14 -12.18
N ASN A 98 -1.60 -5.22 -12.21
CA ASN A 98 -1.49 -6.19 -11.12
C ASN A 98 -0.45 -5.77 -10.08
N TYR A 99 -0.29 -4.47 -9.85
CA TYR A 99 0.52 -3.90 -8.79
C TYR A 99 -0.06 -2.54 -8.34
N LEU A 100 0.29 -2.13 -7.13
CA LEU A 100 0.12 -0.78 -6.59
C LEU A 100 1.49 -0.10 -6.52
N ILE A 101 1.50 1.23 -6.51
CA ILE A 101 2.70 2.05 -6.37
C ILE A 101 2.66 2.68 -4.98
N PHE A 102 3.64 2.38 -4.14
CA PHE A 102 3.86 3.07 -2.88
C PHE A 102 4.90 4.16 -3.12
N GLU A 103 4.58 5.40 -2.80
CA GLU A 103 5.44 6.56 -3.03
C GLU A 103 5.54 7.45 -1.79
N ALA A 104 6.70 8.08 -1.62
CA ALA A 104 6.92 9.01 -0.52
C ALA A 104 6.23 10.35 -0.81
N ILE A 105 5.42 10.87 0.11
CA ILE A 105 4.77 12.21 -0.05
C ILE A 105 5.55 13.34 0.63
N LYS A 106 6.65 12.99 1.33
CA LYS A 106 7.65 13.87 1.93
C LYS A 106 8.95 13.10 2.10
N ASP A 107 10.06 13.79 2.35
CA ASP A 107 11.33 13.13 2.65
C ASP A 107 11.20 12.21 3.87
N ILE A 108 11.75 11.01 3.78
CA ILE A 108 11.77 9.99 4.84
C ILE A 108 13.22 9.69 5.18
N LYS A 109 13.60 9.87 6.45
CA LYS A 109 14.97 9.65 6.91
C LYS A 109 15.24 8.19 7.24
N VAL A 110 16.50 7.77 7.09
CA VAL A 110 16.93 6.43 7.52
C VAL A 110 16.42 6.08 8.93
N GLY A 111 15.77 4.93 9.06
CA GLY A 111 15.21 4.43 10.30
C GLY A 111 13.79 4.91 10.61
N GLU A 112 13.23 5.89 9.87
CA GLU A 112 11.83 6.29 10.04
C GLU A 112 10.88 5.20 9.55
N GLU A 113 9.75 5.05 10.27
CA GLU A 113 8.66 4.17 9.86
C GLU A 113 7.91 4.77 8.67
N ILE A 114 7.67 3.95 7.66
CA ILE A 114 6.88 4.30 6.48
C ILE A 114 5.43 3.93 6.79
N LEU A 115 4.58 4.94 6.78
CA LEU A 115 3.21 4.89 7.25
C LEU A 115 2.29 5.40 6.13
N ILE A 116 1.22 4.66 5.91
CA ILE A 116 0.16 4.98 4.95
C ILE A 116 -1.14 5.32 5.68
N ASP A 117 -2.07 5.93 4.95
CA ASP A 117 -3.43 6.11 5.44
C ASP A 117 -4.27 4.86 5.09
N TYR A 118 -4.94 4.25 6.07
CA TYR A 118 -5.85 3.11 5.85
C TYR A 118 -7.25 3.60 5.53
N GLU A 119 -7.56 4.84 5.89
CA GLU A 119 -8.79 5.52 5.52
C GLU A 119 -8.60 6.00 4.06
N PHE A 120 -8.52 5.03 3.15
CA PHE A 120 -8.60 5.23 1.71
C PHE A 120 -9.99 5.81 1.41
N ASP A 121 -10.11 7.11 1.63
CA ASP A 121 -11.36 7.86 1.64
C ASP A 121 -12.07 7.71 0.29
N GLU A 122 -13.39 7.51 0.35
CA GLU A 122 -14.30 7.53 -0.80
C GLU A 122 -14.31 8.91 -1.50
N ASN A 123 -13.63 9.92 -0.91
CA ASN A 123 -13.60 11.32 -1.34
C ASN A 123 -12.20 11.88 -1.70
N LYS A 124 -11.13 11.09 -1.74
CA LYS A 124 -9.82 11.62 -2.19
C LYS A 124 -9.85 11.83 -3.72
N GLU A 125 -9.87 13.09 -4.16
CA GLU A 125 -9.59 13.44 -5.56
C GLU A 125 -8.18 12.93 -5.93
N ASP A 126 -8.11 12.07 -6.94
CA ASP A 126 -6.92 11.34 -7.38
C ASP A 126 -5.69 12.27 -7.52
N PHE A 127 -4.64 12.01 -6.75
CA PHE A 127 -3.42 12.84 -6.73
C PHE A 127 -2.46 12.59 -7.90
N LEU A 128 -2.70 11.57 -8.73
CA LEU A 128 -1.85 11.27 -9.86
C LEU A 128 -2.66 10.98 -11.13
N LYS A 129 -2.79 12.02 -11.95
CA LYS A 129 -3.08 11.82 -13.39
C LYS A 129 -1.80 11.34 -14.04
N LEU A 130 -1.59 10.03 -14.03
CA LEU A 130 -0.64 9.40 -14.94
C LEU A 130 -1.22 9.49 -16.35
N ASP A 131 -0.72 10.46 -17.11
CA ASP A 131 -0.91 10.58 -18.56
C ASP A 131 -0.11 9.51 -19.32
#